data_AF-A0A2U8H123-F1
#
_entry.id   AF-A0A2U8H123-F1
#
_cell.length_a   1.000
_cell.length_b   1.000
_cell.length_c   1.000
_cell.angle_alpha   90.00
_cell.angle_beta   90.00
_cell.angle_gamma   90.00
#
_symmetry.space_group_name_H-M   'P 1'
#
loop_
_entity.id
_entity.type
_entity.pdbx_description
1 polymer ?
#
loop_
_entity_poly.entity_id
_entity_poly.type
_entity_poly.pdbx_seq_one_letter_code
_entity_poly.pdbx_strand_id
1 'polypeptide(L)'
;METQVFGLAHLWTQSDLAIRAVAAILLLMSITSWYLILTRGLRQLRARRSEGAVDAFWAAANLKAGLQRLGEQAPDSPFEALAQQGAAAAEHLRQHSHRETLGGTMNTDEFITRALRKSISMSTSSLESGQTMLASIGSTAPFIGLFGTVWGIYHALVNISVSGMATLDKVAGPVGEALIMTAFGLFVAIPAVLAYNAFTRANRVELSELDAFAHDLHAWFCTGARIAPVNGRAQPRAEAARLPSTEAA
;
A
#
# COMPACT_ATOMS: atom_id res chain seq x y z
N MET A 1 -31.47 -22.99 35.36
CA MET A 1 -31.82 -22.75 33.95
C MET A 1 -32.41 -21.35 33.89
N GLU A 2 -31.86 -20.33 33.25
CA GLU A 2 -30.73 -20.19 32.34
C GLU A 2 -30.13 -18.78 32.47
N THR A 3 -28.81 -18.71 32.38
CA THR A 3 -27.97 -17.61 31.87
C THR A 3 -28.62 -16.24 31.54
N GLN A 4 -28.72 -15.33 32.51
CA GLN A 4 -28.64 -13.89 32.23
C GLN A 4 -27.20 -13.42 32.49
N VAL A 5 -26.29 -13.96 31.70
CA VAL A 5 -24.85 -13.80 31.83
C VAL A 5 -24.40 -12.86 30.70
N PHE A 6 -23.98 -11.64 31.07
CA PHE A 6 -23.30 -10.65 30.21
C PHE A 6 -24.06 -10.12 28.97
N GLY A 7 -25.22 -9.51 29.17
CA GLY A 7 -25.92 -8.80 28.10
C GLY A 7 -25.29 -7.44 27.82
N LEU A 8 -24.83 -7.21 26.58
CA LEU A 8 -24.51 -5.88 26.02
C LEU A 8 -25.60 -4.82 26.31
N ALA A 9 -26.85 -5.27 26.53
CA ALA A 9 -27.98 -4.45 26.91
C ALA A 9 -27.92 -3.88 28.35
N HIS A 10 -27.33 -4.59 29.32
CA HIS A 10 -27.13 -4.08 30.69
C HIS A 10 -25.97 -3.07 30.72
N LEU A 11 -24.91 -3.33 29.93
CA LEU A 11 -23.87 -2.34 29.63
C LEU A 11 -24.50 -1.05 29.07
N TRP A 12 -25.40 -1.14 28.09
CA TRP A 12 -26.02 0.03 27.46
C TRP A 12 -27.05 0.79 28.31
N THR A 13 -27.44 0.30 29.48
CA THR A 13 -28.43 0.99 30.33
C THR A 13 -27.81 1.68 31.54
N GLN A 14 -26.65 1.22 32.04
CA GLN A 14 -25.89 1.88 33.10
C GLN A 14 -24.59 2.56 32.64
N SER A 15 -24.07 2.29 31.44
CA SER A 15 -22.77 2.83 31.04
C SER A 15 -22.81 4.34 30.88
N ASP A 16 -21.91 5.00 31.61
CA ASP A 16 -21.44 6.37 31.44
C ASP A 16 -21.21 6.69 29.95
N LEU A 17 -21.59 7.90 29.52
CA LEU A 17 -21.50 8.37 28.13
C LEU A 17 -20.07 8.19 27.57
N ALA A 18 -19.06 8.38 28.43
CA ALA A 18 -17.66 8.22 28.07
C ALA A 18 -17.30 6.79 27.62
N ILE A 19 -17.77 5.75 28.33
CA ILE A 19 -17.47 4.35 27.99
C ILE A 19 -18.07 4.00 26.63
N ARG A 20 -19.32 4.44 26.37
CA ARG A 20 -19.98 4.22 25.08
C ARG A 20 -19.28 4.95 23.94
N ALA A 21 -18.82 6.18 24.18
CA ALA A 21 -18.06 6.94 23.20
C ALA A 21 -16.75 6.23 22.85
N VAL A 22 -16.00 5.74 23.85
CA VAL A 22 -14.76 4.98 23.64
C VAL A 22 -15.03 3.69 22.85
N ALA A 23 -16.06 2.93 23.22
CA ALA A 23 -16.46 1.72 22.49
C ALA A 23 -16.82 2.02 21.03
N ALA A 24 -17.59 3.08 20.79
CA ALA A 24 -17.99 3.51 19.44
C ALA A 24 -16.77 3.92 18.60
N ILE A 25 -15.81 4.64 19.18
CA ILE A 25 -14.57 5.03 18.51
C ILE A 25 -13.75 3.78 18.14
N LEU A 26 -13.55 2.86 19.09
CA LEU A 26 -12.81 1.61 18.82
C LEU A 26 -13.51 0.75 17.75
N LEU A 27 -14.84 0.70 17.77
CA LEU A 27 -15.62 -0.01 16.76
C LEU A 27 -15.44 0.62 15.37
N LEU A 28 -15.51 1.95 15.27
CA LEU A 28 -15.28 2.67 14.03
C LEU A 28 -13.86 2.45 13.50
N MET A 29 -12.85 2.51 14.38
CA MET A 29 -11.46 2.18 14.04
C MET A 29 -11.31 0.75 13.55
N SER A 30 -11.99 -0.22 14.18
CA SER A 30 -11.99 -1.62 13.76
C SER A 30 -12.55 -1.79 12.35
N ILE A 31 -13.74 -1.25 12.09
CA ILE A 31 -14.40 -1.33 10.78
C ILE A 31 -13.52 -0.70 9.72
N THR A 32 -12.96 0.47 10.01
CA THR A 32 -12.12 1.19 9.06
C THR A 32 -10.81 0.46 8.77
N SER A 33 -10.17 -0.10 9.81
CA SER A 33 -9.00 -0.97 9.68
C SER A 33 -9.29 -2.16 8.77
N TRP A 34 -10.36 -2.92 9.04
CA TRP A 34 -10.74 -4.08 8.23
C TRP A 34 -11.09 -3.72 6.78
N TYR A 35 -11.79 -2.60 6.57
CA TYR A 35 -12.06 -2.08 5.23
C TYR A 35 -10.76 -1.82 4.44
N LEU A 36 -9.78 -1.14 5.06
CA LEU A 36 -8.49 -0.89 4.43
C LEU A 36 -7.69 -2.18 4.19
N ILE A 37 -7.71 -3.11 5.15
CA ILE A 37 -7.03 -4.41 5.02
C ILE A 37 -7.57 -5.19 3.83
N LEU A 38 -8.90 -5.27 3.69
CA LEU A 38 -9.53 -6.03 2.61
C LEU A 38 -9.29 -5.36 1.25
N THR A 39 -9.54 -4.06 1.14
CA THR A 39 -9.36 -3.31 -0.12
C THR A 39 -7.91 -3.35 -0.60
N ARG A 40 -6.92 -3.11 0.28
CA ARG A 40 -5.50 -3.17 -0.05
C ARG A 40 -4.99 -4.59 -0.25
N GLY A 41 -5.49 -5.55 0.53
CA GLY A 41 -5.16 -6.96 0.38
C GLY A 41 -5.56 -7.50 -0.99
N LEU A 42 -6.77 -7.17 -1.45
CA LEU A 42 -7.24 -7.55 -2.80
C LEU A 42 -6.42 -6.89 -3.91
N ARG A 43 -6.07 -5.61 -3.77
CA ARG A 43 -5.17 -4.92 -4.72
C ARG A 43 -3.81 -5.61 -4.80
N GLN A 44 -3.21 -5.95 -3.65
CA GLN A 44 -1.93 -6.63 -3.62
C GLN A 44 -1.99 -8.03 -4.25
N LEU A 45 -3.06 -8.78 -3.98
CA LEU A 45 -3.30 -10.10 -4.57
C LEU A 45 -3.46 -10.00 -6.10
N ARG A 46 -4.13 -8.96 -6.59
CA ARG A 46 -4.26 -8.70 -8.03
C ARG A 46 -2.92 -8.30 -8.64
N ALA A 47 -2.13 -7.46 -7.99
CA ALA A 47 -0.79 -7.09 -8.44
C ALA A 47 0.17 -8.30 -8.53
N ARG A 48 0.06 -9.26 -7.60
CA ARG A 48 0.80 -10.53 -7.69
C ARG A 48 0.39 -11.42 -8.86
N ARG A 49 -0.85 -11.32 -9.34
CA ARG A 49 -1.30 -12.06 -10.53
C ARG A 49 -0.74 -11.48 -11.84
N SER A 50 -0.32 -10.22 -11.83
CA SER A 50 0.38 -9.58 -12.94
C SER A 50 1.90 -9.78 -12.89
N GLU A 51 2.42 -10.67 -12.03
CA GLU A 51 3.81 -11.11 -12.08
C GLU A 51 4.13 -11.61 -13.50
N GLY A 52 5.12 -10.98 -14.16
CA GLY A 52 5.49 -11.25 -15.56
C GLY A 52 4.91 -10.29 -16.60
N ALA A 53 4.02 -9.36 -16.23
CA ALA A 53 3.51 -8.37 -17.18
C ALA A 53 4.61 -7.44 -17.73
N VAL A 54 5.58 -7.08 -16.88
CA VAL A 54 6.77 -6.30 -17.29
C VAL A 54 7.64 -7.11 -18.26
N ASP A 55 7.81 -8.42 -18.02
CA ASP A 55 8.57 -9.28 -18.93
C ASP A 55 7.85 -9.45 -20.27
N ALA A 56 6.51 -9.59 -20.26
CA ALA A 56 5.68 -9.66 -21.45
C ALA A 56 5.68 -8.33 -22.25
N PHE A 57 5.77 -7.19 -21.57
CA PHE A 57 5.98 -5.88 -22.20
C PHE A 57 7.30 -5.86 -22.98
N TRP A 58 8.40 -6.31 -22.37
CA TRP A 58 9.72 -6.31 -23.02
C TRP A 58 9.87 -7.38 -24.11
N ALA A 59 9.09 -8.47 -24.04
CA ALA A 59 9.04 -9.48 -25.10
C ALA A 59 8.24 -9.03 -26.35
N ALA A 60 7.58 -7.87 -26.30
CA ALA A 60 6.79 -7.37 -27.41
C ALA A 60 7.68 -6.84 -28.56
N ALA A 61 7.19 -6.99 -29.80
CA ALA A 61 7.91 -6.55 -31.00
C ALA A 61 8.09 -5.02 -31.11
N ASN A 62 7.25 -4.24 -30.44
CA ASN A 62 7.32 -2.77 -30.44
C ASN A 62 6.59 -2.19 -29.21
N LEU A 63 6.83 -0.91 -28.93
CA LEU A 63 6.26 -0.19 -27.78
C LEU A 63 4.73 -0.26 -27.73
N LYS A 64 4.05 -0.11 -28.87
CA LYS A 64 2.58 -0.17 -28.93
C LYS A 64 2.05 -1.54 -28.51
N ALA A 65 2.66 -2.60 -29.01
CA ALA A 65 2.32 -3.98 -28.63
C ALA A 65 2.71 -4.29 -27.18
N GLY A 66 3.76 -3.67 -26.65
CA GLY A 66 4.13 -3.75 -25.23
C GLY A 66 3.08 -3.11 -24.34
N LEU A 67 2.70 -1.85 -24.63
CA LEU A 67 1.67 -1.12 -23.90
C LEU A 67 0.32 -1.85 -23.90
N GLN A 68 -0.07 -2.43 -25.04
CA GLN A 68 -1.30 -3.22 -25.13
C GLN A 68 -1.25 -4.46 -24.23
N ARG A 69 -0.15 -5.24 -24.28
CA ARG A 69 0.01 -6.41 -23.41
C ARG A 69 0.00 -6.03 -21.93
N LEU A 70 0.62 -4.90 -21.59
CA LEU A 70 0.66 -4.41 -20.23
C LEU A 70 -0.74 -4.00 -19.73
N GLY A 71 -1.54 -3.33 -20.56
CA GLY A 71 -2.94 -3.00 -20.23
C GLY A 71 -3.85 -4.22 -20.15
N GLU A 72 -3.59 -5.28 -20.93
CA GLU A 72 -4.35 -6.54 -20.86
C GLU A 72 -3.99 -7.37 -19.62
N GLN A 73 -2.71 -7.43 -19.24
CA GLN A 73 -2.22 -8.30 -18.16
C GLN A 73 -2.19 -7.62 -16.80
N ALA A 74 -2.04 -6.29 -16.76
CA ALA A 74 -1.91 -5.50 -15.55
C ALA A 74 -2.72 -4.18 -15.64
N PRO A 75 -4.05 -4.26 -15.83
CA PRO A 75 -4.90 -3.08 -15.95
C PRO A 75 -4.85 -2.23 -14.67
N ASP A 76 -4.79 -0.91 -14.84
CA ASP A 76 -4.72 0.09 -13.76
C ASP A 76 -3.48 -0.08 -12.86
N SER A 77 -2.42 -0.74 -13.37
CA SER A 77 -1.18 -0.92 -12.61
C SER A 77 -0.29 0.32 -12.67
N PRO A 78 0.54 0.57 -11.63
CA PRO A 78 1.58 1.60 -11.69
C PRO A 78 2.52 1.44 -12.90
N PHE A 79 2.79 0.20 -13.30
CA PHE A 79 3.63 -0.11 -14.46
C PHE A 79 3.00 0.37 -15.78
N GLU A 80 1.69 0.15 -15.96
CA GLU A 80 0.96 0.64 -17.13
C GLU A 80 1.01 2.17 -17.21
N ALA A 81 0.68 2.85 -16.11
CA ALA A 81 0.71 4.31 -16.04
C ALA A 81 2.10 4.88 -16.32
N LEU A 82 3.16 4.25 -15.81
CA LEU A 82 4.54 4.64 -16.05
C LEU A 82 4.93 4.49 -17.52
N ALA A 83 4.61 3.34 -18.14
CA ALA A 83 4.93 3.10 -19.54
C ALA A 83 4.17 4.06 -20.48
N GLN A 84 2.90 4.33 -20.20
CA GLN A 84 2.09 5.28 -20.98
C GLN A 84 2.61 6.71 -20.83
N GLN A 85 2.98 7.14 -19.62
CA GLN A 85 3.55 8.47 -19.41
C GLN A 85 4.92 8.63 -20.08
N GLY A 86 5.78 7.60 -20.02
CA GLY A 86 7.05 7.58 -20.74
C GLY A 86 6.85 7.69 -22.26
N ALA A 87 5.93 6.91 -22.82
CA ALA A 87 5.62 6.93 -24.24
C ALA A 87 5.06 8.30 -24.69
N ALA A 88 4.16 8.88 -23.92
CA ALA A 88 3.61 10.21 -24.18
C ALA A 88 4.69 11.31 -24.12
N ALA A 89 5.62 11.22 -23.16
CA ALA A 89 6.74 12.15 -23.05
C ALA A 89 7.71 12.04 -24.25
N ALA A 90 8.03 10.82 -24.67
CA ALA A 90 8.88 10.58 -25.84
C ALA A 90 8.23 11.08 -27.13
N GLU A 91 6.93 10.85 -27.32
CA GLU A 91 6.19 11.34 -28.48
C GLU A 91 6.07 12.87 -28.49
N HIS A 92 5.80 13.49 -27.33
CA HIS A 92 5.76 14.93 -27.20
C HIS A 92 7.06 15.58 -27.66
N LEU A 93 8.20 15.00 -27.25
CA LEU A 93 9.51 15.44 -27.69
C LEU A 93 9.71 15.26 -29.20
N ARG A 94 9.36 14.11 -29.77
CA ARG A 94 9.45 13.88 -31.23
C ARG A 94 8.67 14.93 -32.04
N GLN A 95 7.50 15.33 -31.54
CA GLN A 95 6.64 16.32 -32.21
C GLN A 95 7.10 17.77 -32.01
N HIS A 96 7.75 18.08 -30.88
CA HIS A 96 8.09 19.46 -30.49
C HIS A 96 9.60 19.78 -30.51
N SER A 97 10.47 18.83 -30.86
CA SER A 97 11.92 19.02 -30.99
C SER A 97 12.33 20.07 -32.05
N HIS A 98 11.39 20.56 -32.86
CA HIS A 98 11.62 21.57 -33.91
C HIS A 98 11.16 22.99 -33.55
N ARG A 99 10.64 23.25 -32.34
CA ARG A 99 10.26 24.61 -31.93
C ARG A 99 11.19 25.11 -30.82
N GLU A 100 12.08 26.03 -31.18
CA GLU A 100 12.82 26.88 -30.25
C GLU A 100 11.83 27.67 -29.38
N THR A 101 11.44 27.07 -28.26
CA THR A 101 10.71 27.76 -27.20
C THR A 101 11.71 28.27 -26.17
N LEU A 102 11.35 29.32 -25.44
CA LEU A 102 12.21 30.10 -24.53
C LEU A 102 12.89 29.30 -23.39
N GLY A 103 12.66 27.98 -23.27
CA GLY A 103 13.35 27.04 -22.38
C GLY A 103 14.38 26.15 -23.10
N GLY A 104 14.92 26.61 -24.23
CA GLY A 104 15.86 25.88 -25.08
C GLY A 104 17.19 25.54 -24.41
N THR A 105 17.19 24.43 -23.65
CA THR A 105 18.28 23.47 -23.41
C THR A 105 17.84 22.38 -22.42
N MET A 106 16.54 22.10 -22.26
CA MET A 106 16.18 20.89 -21.52
C MET A 106 16.56 19.69 -22.38
N ASN A 107 17.63 19.00 -21.98
CA ASN A 107 18.10 17.80 -22.66
C ASN A 107 16.95 16.79 -22.72
N THR A 108 16.75 16.15 -23.87
CA THR A 108 15.82 15.03 -24.10
C THR A 108 15.76 14.06 -22.91
N ASP A 109 16.94 13.73 -22.41
CA ASP A 109 17.18 12.88 -21.24
C ASP A 109 16.48 13.38 -19.97
N GLU A 110 16.59 14.68 -19.69
CA GLU A 110 16.05 15.32 -18.50
C GLU A 110 14.52 15.39 -18.55
N PHE A 111 13.94 15.65 -19.73
CA PHE A 111 12.49 15.70 -19.91
C PHE A 111 11.84 14.33 -19.66
N ILE A 112 12.39 13.26 -20.26
CA ILE A 112 11.89 11.90 -20.06
C ILE A 112 12.07 11.48 -18.60
N THR A 113 13.25 11.72 -18.02
CA THR A 113 13.52 11.44 -16.60
C THR A 113 12.50 12.12 -15.68
N ARG A 114 12.18 13.40 -15.95
CA ARG A 114 11.21 14.15 -15.15
C ARG A 114 9.80 13.58 -15.28
N ALA A 115 9.38 13.16 -16.47
CA ALA A 115 8.09 12.52 -16.70
C ALA A 115 7.97 11.19 -15.94
N LEU A 116 8.98 10.33 -16.04
CA LEU A 116 9.02 9.04 -15.34
C LEU A 116 9.03 9.22 -13.81
N ARG A 117 9.87 10.13 -13.28
CA ARG A 117 9.89 10.47 -11.84
C ARG A 117 8.56 11.00 -11.34
N LYS A 118 7.87 11.82 -12.13
CA LYS A 118 6.52 12.30 -11.79
C LYS A 118 5.54 11.13 -11.69
N SER A 119 5.59 10.20 -12.63
CA SER A 119 4.76 8.99 -12.63
C SER A 119 4.99 8.11 -11.39
N ILE A 120 6.27 7.87 -11.06
CA ILE A 120 6.67 7.13 -9.86
C ILE A 120 6.11 7.83 -8.62
N SER A 121 6.32 9.14 -8.47
CA SER A 121 5.83 9.89 -7.31
C SER A 121 4.30 9.83 -7.15
N MET A 122 3.55 9.93 -8.25
CA MET A 122 2.10 9.74 -8.23
C MET A 122 1.70 8.32 -7.81
N SER A 123 2.43 7.32 -8.29
CA SER A 123 2.21 5.91 -7.94
C SER A 123 2.53 5.64 -6.47
N THR A 124 3.63 6.17 -5.94
CA THR A 124 3.99 6.12 -4.51
C THR A 124 2.87 6.67 -3.64
N SER A 125 2.37 7.87 -3.96
CA SER A 125 1.27 8.49 -3.21
C SER A 125 0.00 7.62 -3.21
N SER A 126 -0.33 7.00 -4.35
CA SER A 126 -1.46 6.06 -4.45
C SER A 126 -1.24 4.77 -3.65
N LEU A 127 -0.02 4.24 -3.62
CA LEU A 127 0.35 3.04 -2.87
C LEU A 127 0.33 3.27 -1.35
N GLU A 128 0.77 4.45 -0.90
CA GLU A 128 0.81 4.84 0.51
C GLU A 128 -0.54 5.28 1.09
N SER A 129 -1.50 5.66 0.23
CA SER A 129 -2.81 6.13 0.68
C SER A 129 -3.51 5.14 1.62
N GLY A 130 -4.00 5.63 2.77
CA GLY A 130 -4.65 4.82 3.79
C GLY A 130 -3.70 4.07 4.73
N GLN A 131 -2.41 3.89 4.39
CA GLN A 131 -1.43 3.28 5.30
C GLN A 131 -1.20 4.14 6.55
N THR A 132 -1.20 5.47 6.38
CA THR A 132 -1.12 6.41 7.50
C THR A 132 -2.25 6.16 8.51
N MET A 133 -3.46 5.86 8.04
CA MET A 133 -4.59 5.60 8.93
C MET A 133 -4.45 4.25 9.64
N LEU A 134 -4.01 3.19 8.96
CA LEU A 134 -3.69 1.90 9.60
C LEU A 134 -2.60 2.08 10.68
N ALA A 135 -1.56 2.85 10.39
CA ALA A 135 -0.49 3.17 11.35
C ALA A 135 -1.03 3.96 12.55
N SER A 136 -1.86 4.97 12.31
CA SER A 136 -2.50 5.76 13.38
C SER A 136 -3.45 4.91 14.23
N ILE A 137 -4.29 4.07 13.63
CA ILE A 137 -5.17 3.17 14.38
C ILE A 137 -4.35 2.18 15.21
N GLY A 138 -3.33 1.57 14.59
CA GLY A 138 -2.44 0.63 15.25
C GLY A 138 -1.72 1.21 16.47
N SER A 139 -1.33 2.49 16.41
CA SER A 139 -0.65 3.16 17.52
C SER A 139 -1.59 3.75 18.57
N THR A 140 -2.80 4.19 18.19
CA THR A 140 -3.71 4.91 19.09
C THR A 140 -4.78 4.03 19.74
N ALA A 141 -5.25 2.98 19.08
CA ALA A 141 -6.29 2.10 19.60
C ALA A 141 -5.98 1.48 20.99
N PRO A 142 -4.73 1.05 21.31
CA PRO A 142 -4.42 0.54 22.64
C PRO A 142 -4.59 1.60 23.73
N PHE A 143 -4.20 2.84 23.45
CA PHE A 143 -4.33 3.95 24.40
C PHE A 143 -5.79 4.37 24.60
N ILE A 144 -6.60 4.30 23.56
CA ILE A 144 -8.05 4.53 23.65
C ILE A 144 -8.71 3.44 24.52
N GLY A 145 -8.31 2.17 24.37
CA GLY A 145 -8.77 1.08 25.23
C GLY A 145 -8.34 1.24 26.70
N LEU A 146 -7.08 1.63 26.91
CA LEU A 146 -6.54 1.95 28.24
C LEU A 146 -7.32 3.09 28.89
N PHE A 147 -7.58 4.17 28.15
CA PHE A 147 -8.39 5.30 28.63
C PHE A 147 -9.78 4.85 29.08
N GLY A 148 -10.46 4.02 28.29
CA GLY A 148 -11.76 3.47 28.68
C GLY A 148 -11.70 2.62 29.96
N THR A 149 -10.60 1.90 30.16
CA THR A 149 -10.38 1.11 31.39
C THR A 149 -10.17 2.02 32.61
N VAL A 150 -9.32 3.04 32.48
CA VAL A 150 -9.06 4.01 33.55
C VAL A 150 -10.35 4.75 33.92
N TRP A 151 -11.14 5.18 32.94
CA TRP A 151 -12.41 5.85 33.18
C TRP A 151 -13.43 4.92 33.86
N GLY A 152 -13.54 3.67 33.39
CA GLY A 152 -14.45 2.69 33.98
C GLY A 152 -14.15 2.40 35.44
N ILE A 153 -12.86 2.20 35.78
CA ILE A 153 -12.43 1.99 37.16
C ILE A 153 -12.67 3.25 38.01
N TYR A 154 -12.36 4.43 37.48
CA TYR A 154 -12.63 5.70 38.17
C TYR A 154 -14.11 5.86 38.54
N HIS A 155 -15.01 5.65 37.57
CA HIS A 155 -16.44 5.76 37.79
C HIS A 155 -16.96 4.72 38.79
N ALA A 156 -16.43 3.49 38.73
CA ALA A 156 -16.74 2.44 39.69
C ALA A 156 -16.38 2.85 41.12
N LEU A 157 -15.17 3.39 41.32
CA LEU A 157 -14.68 3.85 42.62
C LEU A 157 -15.53 5.00 43.17
N VAL A 158 -15.89 5.97 42.34
CA VAL A 158 -16.79 7.08 42.74
C VAL A 158 -18.14 6.57 43.22
N ASN A 159 -18.74 5.62 42.50
CA ASN A 159 -20.03 5.02 42.90
C ASN A 159 -19.95 4.26 44.23
N ILE A 160 -18.83 3.58 44.50
CA ILE A 160 -18.57 2.93 45.79
C ILE A 160 -18.43 3.98 46.90
N SER A 161 -17.70 5.07 46.65
CA SER A 161 -17.54 6.16 47.62
C SER A 161 -18.86 6.83 47.97
N VAL A 162 -19.74 7.05 47.00
CA VAL A 162 -21.07 7.65 47.21
C VAL A 162 -22.02 6.70 47.95
N SER A 163 -21.98 5.40 47.64
CA SER A 163 -22.86 4.41 48.26
C SER A 163 -22.43 3.95 49.66
N GLY A 164 -21.17 4.22 50.05
CA GLY A 164 -20.63 3.88 51.36
C GLY A 164 -20.44 2.37 51.62
N MET A 165 -20.75 1.51 50.64
CA MET A 165 -20.65 0.05 50.74
C MET A 165 -19.58 -0.48 49.79
N ALA A 166 -18.41 -0.81 50.35
CA ALA A 166 -17.32 -1.44 49.61
C ALA A 166 -17.41 -2.97 49.73
N THR A 167 -18.39 -3.59 49.07
CA THR A 167 -18.44 -5.05 48.92
C THR A 167 -17.75 -5.49 47.62
N LEU A 168 -17.09 -6.65 47.65
CA LEU A 168 -16.34 -7.18 46.50
C LEU A 168 -17.22 -7.31 45.24
N ASP A 169 -18.47 -7.74 45.41
CA ASP A 169 -19.45 -7.89 44.32
C ASP A 169 -19.76 -6.56 43.61
N LYS A 170 -19.68 -5.42 44.31
CA LYS A 170 -19.91 -4.09 43.74
C LYS A 170 -18.71 -3.56 42.95
N VAL A 171 -17.52 -4.09 43.19
CA VAL A 171 -16.28 -3.70 42.52
C VAL A 171 -15.99 -4.60 41.32
N ALA A 172 -16.21 -5.92 41.48
CA ALA A 172 -15.76 -6.92 40.51
C ALA A 172 -16.40 -6.77 39.12
N GLY A 173 -17.71 -6.46 39.06
CA GLY A 173 -18.43 -6.24 37.80
C GLY A 173 -17.85 -5.06 36.98
N PRO A 174 -17.89 -3.82 37.50
CA PRO A 174 -17.39 -2.65 36.78
C PRO A 174 -15.91 -2.74 36.41
N VAL A 175 -15.08 -3.33 37.26
CA VAL A 175 -13.65 -3.55 36.94
C VAL A 175 -13.48 -4.55 35.80
N GLY A 176 -14.26 -5.63 35.77
CA GLY A 176 -14.27 -6.57 34.66
C GLY A 176 -14.68 -5.93 33.33
N GLU A 177 -15.74 -5.11 33.35
CA GLU A 177 -16.20 -4.36 32.18
C GLU A 177 -15.13 -3.39 31.65
N ALA A 178 -14.42 -2.71 32.56
CA ALA A 178 -13.32 -1.83 32.20
C ALA A 178 -12.18 -2.59 31.49
N LEU A 179 -11.79 -3.77 31.98
CA LEU A 179 -10.71 -4.58 31.39
C LEU A 179 -11.01 -5.05 29.96
N ILE A 180 -12.29 -5.29 29.64
CA ILE A 180 -12.71 -5.65 28.27
C ILE A 180 -12.34 -4.53 27.28
N MET A 181 -12.36 -3.26 27.71
CA MET A 181 -12.06 -2.14 26.81
C MET A 181 -10.60 -2.12 26.36
N THR A 182 -9.66 -2.48 27.25
CA THR A 182 -8.25 -2.65 26.87
C THR A 182 -8.08 -3.82 25.90
N ALA A 183 -8.73 -4.95 26.19
CA ALA A 183 -8.69 -6.12 25.30
C ALA A 183 -9.22 -5.77 23.90
N PHE A 184 -10.29 -4.97 23.82
CA PHE A 184 -10.84 -4.49 22.56
C PHE A 184 -9.88 -3.53 21.83
N GLY A 185 -9.25 -2.61 22.54
CA GLY A 185 -8.21 -1.73 21.98
C GLY A 185 -7.06 -2.52 21.33
N LEU A 186 -6.59 -3.59 21.99
CA LEU A 186 -5.57 -4.49 21.44
C LEU A 186 -6.09 -5.29 20.23
N PHE A 187 -7.32 -5.80 20.29
CA PHE A 187 -7.95 -6.51 19.19
C PHE A 187 -8.06 -5.65 17.92
N VAL A 188 -8.28 -4.34 18.07
CA VAL A 188 -8.28 -3.38 16.95
C VAL A 188 -6.86 -3.08 16.47
N ALA A 189 -5.91 -2.90 17.39
CA ALA A 189 -4.55 -2.48 17.07
C ALA A 189 -3.72 -3.56 16.36
N ILE A 190 -3.77 -4.81 16.83
CA ILE A 190 -2.88 -5.88 16.35
C ILE A 190 -3.06 -6.12 14.84
N PRO A 191 -4.28 -6.33 14.30
CA PRO A 191 -4.48 -6.50 12.86
C PRO A 191 -4.03 -5.27 12.07
N ALA A 192 -4.29 -4.06 12.59
CA ALA A 192 -3.92 -2.82 11.92
C ALA A 192 -2.40 -2.68 11.75
N VAL A 193 -1.62 -2.96 12.81
CA VAL A 193 -0.15 -2.90 12.78
C VAL A 193 0.43 -3.98 11.85
N LEU A 194 -0.08 -5.21 11.93
CA LEU A 194 0.38 -6.30 11.06
C LEU A 194 0.13 -5.98 9.59
N ALA A 195 -1.06 -5.49 9.27
CA ALA A 195 -1.41 -5.12 7.90
C ALA A 195 -0.59 -3.92 7.40
N TYR A 196 -0.41 -2.88 8.21
CA TYR A 196 0.47 -1.76 7.89
C TYR A 196 1.88 -2.25 7.51
N ASN A 197 2.50 -3.09 8.36
CA ASN A 197 3.83 -3.62 8.11
C ASN A 197 3.89 -4.49 6.83
N ALA A 198 2.88 -5.32 6.61
CA ALA A 198 2.79 -6.15 5.41
C ALA A 198 2.68 -5.31 4.12
N PHE A 199 1.82 -4.30 4.12
CA PHE A 199 1.64 -3.42 2.96
C PHE A 199 2.85 -2.52 2.72
N THR A 200 3.49 -2.00 3.77
CA THR A 200 4.73 -1.22 3.63
C THR A 200 5.84 -2.05 2.99
N ARG A 201 5.99 -3.31 3.41
CA ARG A 201 6.96 -4.24 2.79
C ARG A 201 6.61 -4.50 1.33
N ALA A 202 5.34 -4.72 1.01
CA ALA A 202 4.91 -5.02 -0.34
C ALA A 202 5.10 -3.82 -1.29
N ASN A 203 4.68 -2.62 -0.86
CA ASN A 203 4.88 -1.38 -1.61
C ASN A 203 6.35 -1.10 -1.89
N ARG A 204 7.24 -1.38 -0.92
CA ARG A 204 8.69 -1.19 -1.11
C ARG A 204 9.23 -2.07 -2.24
N VAL A 205 8.75 -3.30 -2.36
CA VAL A 205 9.14 -4.21 -3.46
C VAL A 205 8.59 -3.70 -4.78
N GLU A 206 7.30 -3.35 -4.83
CA GLU A 206 6.65 -2.84 -6.04
C GLU A 206 7.28 -1.53 -6.54
N LEU A 207 7.63 -0.60 -5.64
CA LEU A 207 8.34 0.63 -5.99
C LEU A 207 9.74 0.37 -6.52
N SER A 208 10.47 -0.59 -5.94
CA SER A 208 11.79 -0.98 -6.44
C SER A 208 11.73 -1.56 -7.85
N GLU A 209 10.69 -2.35 -8.15
CA GLU A 209 10.44 -2.89 -9.49
C GLU A 209 10.01 -1.79 -10.47
N LEU A 210 9.19 -0.84 -10.01
CA LEU A 210 8.76 0.31 -10.79
C LEU A 210 9.93 1.23 -11.16
N ASP A 211 10.84 1.48 -10.22
CA ASP A 211 12.09 2.22 -10.45
C ASP A 211 13.00 1.49 -11.45
N ALA A 212 13.16 0.17 -11.32
CA ALA A 212 13.93 -0.62 -12.29
C ALA A 212 13.32 -0.52 -13.70
N PHE A 213 12.00 -0.65 -13.80
CA PHE A 213 11.29 -0.51 -15.08
C PHE A 213 11.41 0.90 -15.66
N ALA A 214 11.39 1.95 -14.84
CA ALA A 214 11.60 3.32 -15.28
C ALA A 214 13.00 3.52 -15.89
N HIS A 215 14.05 2.96 -15.28
CA HIS A 215 15.40 3.01 -15.84
C HIS A 215 15.49 2.28 -17.18
N ASP A 216 14.88 1.10 -17.30
CA ASP A 216 14.85 0.35 -18.56
C ASP A 216 14.10 1.12 -19.66
N LEU A 217 12.96 1.74 -19.33
CA LEU A 217 12.20 2.59 -20.25
C LEU A 217 13.00 3.81 -20.69
N HIS A 218 13.62 4.52 -19.74
CA HIS A 218 14.46 5.68 -20.01
C HIS A 218 15.58 5.33 -21.00
N ALA A 219 16.31 4.25 -20.73
CA ALA A 219 17.35 3.77 -21.62
C ALA A 219 16.82 3.42 -23.02
N TRP A 220 15.67 2.75 -23.10
CA TRP A 220 15.05 2.42 -24.37
C TRP A 220 14.63 3.66 -25.15
N PHE A 221 14.05 4.67 -24.50
CA PHE A 221 13.66 5.92 -25.17
C PHE A 221 14.88 6.75 -25.62
N CYS A 222 15.99 6.72 -24.89
CA CYS A 222 17.20 7.47 -25.22
C CYS A 222 18.09 6.76 -26.25
N THR A 223 18.18 5.43 -26.22
CA THR A 223 19.17 4.66 -27.01
C THR A 223 18.56 3.68 -28.00
N GLY A 224 17.26 3.39 -27.90
CA GLY A 224 16.59 2.33 -28.65
C GLY A 224 16.88 0.90 -28.15
N ALA A 225 17.72 0.76 -27.11
CA ALA A 225 18.06 -0.52 -26.49
C ALA A 225 17.71 -0.51 -25.00
N ARG A 226 17.25 -1.66 -24.49
CA ARG A 226 17.02 -1.88 -23.06
C ARG A 226 18.37 -2.12 -22.37
N ILE A 227 18.56 -1.60 -21.16
CA ILE A 227 19.68 -2.02 -20.30
C ILE A 227 19.44 -3.48 -19.90
N ALA A 228 20.34 -4.37 -20.28
CA ALA A 228 20.24 -5.77 -19.86
C ALA A 228 20.38 -5.84 -18.33
N PRO A 229 19.49 -6.56 -17.61
CA PRO A 229 19.63 -6.72 -16.18
C PRO A 229 20.98 -7.37 -15.86
N VAL A 230 21.72 -6.83 -14.90
CA VAL A 230 22.99 -7.39 -14.40
C VAL A 230 22.67 -8.60 -13.53
N ASN A 231 22.12 -9.65 -14.13
CA ASN A 231 22.01 -10.97 -13.54
C ASN A 231 22.82 -11.92 -14.41
N GLY A 232 23.94 -12.40 -13.86
CA GLY A 232 25.00 -13.16 -14.53
C GLY A 232 24.56 -14.48 -15.16
N ARG A 233 23.83 -14.41 -16.27
CA ARG A 233 23.77 -15.45 -17.28
C ARG A 233 24.23 -14.83 -18.59
N ALA A 234 25.55 -14.83 -18.77
CA ALA A 234 26.14 -14.67 -20.08
C ALA A 234 25.48 -15.68 -21.02
N GLN A 235 24.63 -15.20 -21.92
CA GLN A 235 24.18 -15.99 -23.04
C GLN A 235 25.31 -15.93 -24.07
N PRO A 236 26.02 -17.05 -24.37
CA PRO A 236 27.06 -17.02 -25.38
C PRO A 236 26.36 -16.77 -26.72
N ARG A 237 26.69 -15.62 -27.31
CA ARG A 237 26.23 -15.23 -28.64
C ARG A 237 26.83 -16.22 -29.63
N ALA A 238 26.04 -17.21 -30.04
CA ALA A 238 26.35 -18.11 -31.14
C ALA A 238 26.30 -17.33 -32.46
N GLU A 239 27.39 -16.64 -32.79
CA GLU A 239 27.53 -15.94 -34.06
C GLU A 239 28.99 -15.95 -34.50
N ALA A 240 29.48 -17.14 -34.86
CA ALA A 240 30.75 -17.32 -35.58
C ALA A 240 30.63 -18.52 -36.53
N ALA A 241 29.71 -18.44 -37.49
CA ALA A 241 29.70 -19.35 -38.63
C ALA A 241 28.94 -18.73 -39.79
N ARG A 242 29.63 -17.89 -40.57
CA ARG A 242 29.49 -17.75 -42.03
C ARG A 242 30.45 -16.66 -42.53
N LEU A 243 31.61 -17.07 -43.01
CA LEU A 243 32.30 -16.37 -44.08
C LEU A 243 32.12 -17.23 -45.34
N PRO A 244 31.61 -16.69 -46.46
CA PRO A 244 31.66 -17.38 -47.73
C PRO A 244 33.10 -17.34 -48.24
N SER A 245 33.71 -18.50 -48.45
CA SER A 245 34.94 -18.65 -49.21
C SER A 245 34.64 -18.38 -50.69
N THR A 246 34.71 -17.11 -51.09
CA THR A 246 34.97 -16.74 -52.47
C THR A 246 36.48 -16.73 -52.67
N GLU A 247 37.01 -17.81 -53.25
CA GLU A 247 38.22 -17.73 -54.06
C GLU A 247 38.01 -18.56 -55.32
N ALA A 248 38.28 -17.89 -56.43
CA ALA A 248 38.15 -18.35 -57.80
C ALA A 248 39.54 -18.74 -58.33
N ALA A 249 39.52 -19.63 -59.32
CA ALA A 249 40.57 -19.94 -60.30
C ALA A 249 41.86 -20.61 -59.79
#